data_AF-A0A1V5NFV7-F1
#
_entry.id   AF-A0A1V5NFV7-F1
#
_cell.length_a   1.000
_cell.length_b   1.000
_cell.length_c   1.000
_cell.angle_alpha   90.00
_cell.angle_beta   90.00
_cell.angle_gamma   90.00
#
_symmetry.space_group_name_H-M   'P 1'
#
loop_
_entity.id
_entity.type
_entity.pdbx_description
1 polymer ?
#
loop_
_entity_poly.entity_id
_entity_poly.type
_entity_poly.pdbx_seq_one_letter_code
_entity_poly.pdbx_strand_id
1 'polypeptide(L)'
;MRSASRRAVILVLATRSLDKMVKRGKAAVELYKKLVSSGLEVTVVASGGNRHLYPFSTDASWTERLFKLFIIENIHILLEDTSKHAEEGIENSLKLLAGNGLAYGEIHVVAQSHHLRVARQRLKELDPSIRAHYYLASS
;
A
#
# COMPACT_ATOMS: atom_id res chain seq x y z
N MET A 1 -22.98 -6.23 -21.56
CA MET A 1 -22.31 -5.11 -20.86
C MET A 1 -21.55 -5.69 -19.68
N ARG A 2 -20.21 -5.66 -19.69
CA ARG A 2 -19.42 -6.07 -18.52
C ARG A 2 -19.61 -4.96 -17.46
N SER A 3 -20.13 -5.32 -16.29
CA SER A 3 -20.13 -4.44 -15.12
C SER A 3 -18.72 -3.88 -14.97
N ALA A 4 -18.57 -2.55 -14.92
CA ALA A 4 -17.25 -1.95 -14.70
C ALA A 4 -16.72 -2.50 -13.38
N SER A 5 -15.74 -3.40 -13.43
CA SER A 5 -15.14 -4.02 -12.25
C SER A 5 -14.75 -2.91 -11.30
N ARG A 6 -15.39 -2.86 -10.12
CA ARG A 6 -15.08 -1.87 -9.10
C ARG A 6 -13.69 -2.25 -8.56
N ARG A 7 -12.70 -1.44 -8.93
CA ARG A 7 -11.29 -1.65 -8.57
C ARG A 7 -10.92 -0.86 -7.34
N ALA A 8 -10.25 -1.51 -6.40
CA ALA A 8 -9.70 -0.90 -5.21
C ALA A 8 -8.19 -1.11 -5.15
N VAL A 9 -7.48 -0.13 -4.61
CA VAL A 9 -6.06 -0.25 -4.30
C VAL A 9 -5.89 -0.25 -2.79
N ILE A 10 -5.08 -1.15 -2.26
CA ILE A 10 -4.57 -1.07 -0.89
C ILE A 10 -3.14 -0.56 -0.94
N LEU A 11 -2.91 0.63 -0.41
CA LEU A 11 -1.58 1.24 -0.31
C LEU A 11 -1.04 1.04 1.11
N VAL A 12 -0.01 0.20 1.24
CA VAL A 12 0.68 -0.07 2.50
C VAL A 12 1.93 0.79 2.58
N LEU A 13 1.90 1.85 3.41
CA LEU A 13 3.05 2.73 3.57
C LEU A 13 4.04 2.12 4.57
N ALA A 14 5.32 2.14 4.23
CA ALA A 14 6.34 1.49 5.02
C ALA A 14 6.65 2.22 6.35
N THR A 15 7.40 1.57 7.23
CA THR A 15 7.96 2.15 8.45
C THR A 15 9.27 1.48 8.81
N ARG A 16 10.08 2.18 9.60
CA ARG A 16 11.38 1.74 10.11
C ARG A 16 11.30 0.58 11.09
N SER A 17 10.12 0.29 11.63
CA SER A 17 9.94 -0.80 12.59
C SER A 17 9.38 -2.04 11.89
N LEU A 18 10.14 -3.13 11.93
CA LEU A 18 9.78 -4.37 11.28
C LEU A 18 8.47 -4.95 11.84
N ASP A 19 8.31 -4.92 13.16
CA ASP A 19 7.08 -5.39 13.81
C ASP A 19 5.86 -4.58 13.37
N LYS A 20 6.01 -3.25 13.28
CA LYS A 20 4.95 -2.38 12.76
C LYS A 20 4.67 -2.65 11.27
N MET A 21 5.67 -3.05 10.49
CA MET A 21 5.47 -3.48 9.11
C MET A 21 4.68 -4.78 9.00
N VAL A 22 4.99 -5.78 9.84
CA VAL A 22 4.22 -7.04 9.88
C VAL A 22 2.77 -6.78 10.29
N LYS A 23 2.53 -5.94 11.30
CA LYS A 23 1.18 -5.55 11.71
C LYS A 23 0.40 -4.87 10.58
N ARG A 24 1.05 -3.97 9.82
CA ARG A 24 0.46 -3.35 8.63
C ARG A 24 0.15 -4.37 7.53
N GLY A 25 1.07 -5.29 7.27
CA GLY A 25 0.86 -6.37 6.31
C GLY A 25 -0.37 -7.20 6.65
N LYS A 26 -0.52 -7.62 7.91
CA LYS A 26 -1.70 -8.35 8.38
C LYS A 26 -2.99 -7.55 8.21
N ALA A 27 -3.00 -6.28 8.61
CA ALA A 27 -4.16 -5.40 8.41
C ALA A 27 -4.52 -5.23 6.92
N ALA A 28 -3.52 -5.17 6.04
CA ALA A 28 -3.73 -5.11 4.60
C ALA A 28 -4.30 -6.42 4.03
N VAL A 29 -3.86 -7.58 4.53
CA VAL A 29 -4.42 -8.90 4.17
C VAL A 29 -5.89 -9.01 4.61
N GLU A 30 -6.22 -8.61 5.84
CA GLU A 30 -7.60 -8.62 6.33
C GLU A 30 -8.50 -7.70 5.49
N LEU A 31 -8.00 -6.50 5.18
CA LEU A 31 -8.70 -5.56 4.30
C LEU A 31 -8.87 -6.11 2.88
N TYR A 32 -7.83 -6.72 2.32
CA TYR A 32 -7.87 -7.37 1.01
C TYR A 32 -9.00 -8.40 0.95
N LYS A 33 -9.04 -9.33 1.92
CA LYS A 33 -10.07 -10.36 2.00
C LYS A 33 -11.47 -9.77 2.04
N LYS A 34 -11.68 -8.71 2.83
CA LYS A 34 -12.98 -8.00 2.92
C LYS A 34 -13.40 -7.32 1.62
N LEU A 35 -12.46 -6.67 0.92
CA LEU A 35 -12.75 -5.98 -0.32
C LEU A 35 -13.06 -6.98 -1.45
N VAL A 36 -12.27 -8.05 -1.56
CA VAL A 36 -12.51 -9.13 -2.51
C VAL A 36 -13.83 -9.85 -2.25
N SER A 37 -14.17 -10.15 -0.98
CA SER A 37 -15.47 -10.76 -0.64
C SER A 37 -16.66 -9.86 -0.97
N SER A 38 -16.43 -8.56 -1.12
CA SER A 38 -17.43 -7.57 -1.55
C SER A 38 -17.51 -7.43 -3.08
N GLY A 39 -16.77 -8.26 -3.83
CA GLY A 39 -16.74 -8.27 -5.29
C GLY A 39 -15.80 -7.25 -5.91
N LEU A 40 -14.86 -6.67 -5.15
CA LEU A 40 -13.86 -5.74 -5.66
C LEU A 40 -12.66 -6.48 -6.24
N GLU A 41 -12.13 -5.95 -7.35
CA GLU A 41 -10.81 -6.32 -7.87
C GLU A 41 -9.76 -5.48 -7.13
N VAL A 42 -8.87 -6.12 -6.37
CA VAL A 42 -7.98 -5.43 -5.43
C VAL A 42 -6.53 -5.58 -5.83
N THR A 43 -5.83 -4.45 -5.98
CA THR A 43 -4.37 -4.40 -6.13
C THR A 43 -3.73 -3.94 -4.83
N VAL A 44 -2.75 -4.68 -4.32
CA VAL A 44 -1.95 -4.23 -3.17
C VAL A 44 -0.65 -3.61 -3.66
N VAL A 45 -0.33 -2.42 -3.14
CA VAL A 45 0.96 -1.74 -3.34
C VAL A 45 1.61 -1.55 -1.99
N ALA A 46 2.81 -2.08 -1.78
CA ALA A 46 3.64 -1.72 -0.64
C ALA A 46 4.69 -0.70 -1.05
N SER A 47 4.74 0.42 -0.34
CA SER A 47 5.58 1.56 -0.68
C SER A 47 6.50 1.98 0.45
N GLY A 48 7.78 2.07 0.14
CA GLY A 48 8.83 2.64 0.98
C GLY A 48 10.19 2.05 0.64
N GLY A 49 11.24 2.87 0.70
CA GLY A 49 12.55 2.49 0.23
C GLY A 49 13.41 1.73 1.23
N ASN A 50 14.04 0.66 0.76
CA ASN A 50 14.89 -0.22 1.56
C ASN A 50 16.08 0.50 2.21
N ARG A 51 16.68 1.49 1.51
CA ARG A 51 17.98 2.08 1.89
C ARG A 51 17.96 2.98 3.14
N HIS A 52 16.82 3.56 3.52
CA HIS A 52 16.74 4.45 4.69
C HIS A 52 16.08 3.82 5.91
N LEU A 53 15.44 2.66 5.75
CA LEU A 53 14.78 1.97 6.83
C LEU A 53 15.72 0.97 7.52
N TYR A 54 16.69 0.40 6.79
CA TYR A 54 17.67 -0.57 7.29
C TYR A 54 19.03 -0.42 6.59
N PRO A 55 19.93 0.46 7.05
CA PRO A 55 21.24 0.64 6.41
C PRO A 55 22.23 -0.52 6.62
N PHE A 56 21.90 -1.50 7.49
CA PHE A 56 22.83 -2.57 7.91
C PHE A 56 22.38 -4.00 7.58
N SER A 57 21.34 -4.20 6.78
CA SER A 57 20.99 -5.55 6.29
C SER A 57 21.20 -5.64 4.79
N THR A 58 22.04 -6.58 4.38
CA THR A 58 22.15 -7.10 3.00
C THR A 58 20.84 -7.73 2.50
N ASP A 59 19.82 -7.83 3.37
CA ASP A 59 18.54 -8.44 3.08
C ASP A 59 17.39 -7.45 2.96
N ALA A 60 16.55 -7.77 1.98
CA ALA A 60 15.20 -7.31 1.72
C ALA A 60 14.21 -7.55 2.89
N SER A 61 14.59 -7.27 4.13
CA SER A 61 14.02 -7.91 5.33
C SER A 61 12.54 -7.63 5.59
N TRP A 62 12.01 -6.45 5.26
CA TRP A 62 10.57 -6.18 5.39
C TRP A 62 9.81 -6.46 4.09
N THR A 63 10.41 -6.17 2.94
CA THR A 63 9.83 -6.47 1.62
C THR A 63 9.61 -7.96 1.47
N GLU A 64 10.61 -8.78 1.79
CA GLU A 64 10.54 -10.24 1.79
C GLU A 64 9.52 -10.77 2.80
N ARG A 65 9.42 -10.18 3.99
CA ARG A 65 8.42 -10.59 5.00
C ARG A 65 7.00 -10.23 4.58
N LEU A 66 6.78 -9.05 4.01
CA LEU A 66 5.49 -8.71 3.40
C LEU A 66 5.21 -9.63 2.21
N PHE A 67 6.17 -9.83 1.32
CA PHE A 67 6.04 -10.69 0.17
C PHE A 67 5.66 -12.12 0.58
N LYS A 68 6.30 -12.68 1.61
CA LYS A 68 5.92 -13.96 2.21
C LYS A 68 4.47 -13.95 2.75
N LEU A 69 4.08 -12.91 3.48
CA LEU A 69 2.70 -12.78 3.97
C LEU A 69 1.68 -12.75 2.83
N PHE A 70 1.94 -11.98 1.76
CA PHE A 70 1.03 -11.86 0.63
C PHE A 70 1.04 -13.10 -0.28
N ILE A 71 2.18 -13.76 -0.49
CA ILE A 71 2.25 -15.02 -1.25
C ILE A 71 1.47 -16.13 -0.56
N ILE A 72 1.63 -16.30 0.76
CA ILE A 72 0.90 -17.32 1.52
C ILE A 72 -0.62 -17.15 1.33
N GLU A 73 -1.05 -15.91 1.17
CA GLU A 73 -2.44 -15.52 0.99
C GLU A 73 -2.86 -15.43 -0.49
N ASN A 74 -1.98 -15.79 -1.44
CA ASN A 74 -2.16 -15.67 -2.89
C ASN A 74 -2.53 -14.25 -3.37
N ILE A 75 -1.98 -13.24 -2.71
CA ILE A 75 -2.22 -11.82 -3.01
C ILE A 75 -1.07 -11.31 -3.88
N HIS A 76 -1.41 -10.82 -5.08
CA HIS A 76 -0.44 -10.13 -5.93
C HIS A 76 -0.11 -8.74 -5.36
N ILE A 77 1.19 -8.45 -5.22
CA ILE A 77 1.68 -7.20 -4.65
C ILE A 77 2.63 -6.49 -5.60
N LEU A 78 2.42 -5.19 -5.75
CA LEU A 78 3.36 -4.28 -6.38
C LEU A 78 4.26 -3.65 -5.32
N LEU A 79 5.55 -3.59 -5.61
CA LEU A 79 6.55 -3.03 -4.70
C LEU A 79 7.07 -1.71 -5.25
N GLU A 80 7.04 -0.68 -4.40
CA GLU A 80 7.67 0.61 -4.65
C GLU A 80 8.74 0.83 -3.58
N ASP A 81 10.02 0.71 -3.94
CA ASP A 81 11.15 0.68 -3.00
C ASP A 81 12.14 1.85 -3.19
N THR A 82 11.71 2.91 -3.87
CA THR A 82 12.56 4.07 -4.18
C THR A 82 12.37 5.22 -3.19
N SER A 83 11.21 5.29 -2.54
CA SER A 83 10.80 6.44 -1.75
C SER A 83 11.45 6.52 -0.39
N LYS A 84 11.94 7.71 -0.01
CA LYS A 84 12.52 7.96 1.32
C LYS A 84 11.50 8.53 2.29
N HIS A 85 10.48 9.20 1.74
CA HIS A 85 9.43 9.88 2.49
C HIS A 85 8.05 9.31 2.11
N ALA A 86 7.05 9.53 2.98
CA ALA A 86 5.71 8.99 2.76
C ALA A 86 5.03 9.65 1.54
N GLU A 87 5.28 10.94 1.32
CA GLU A 87 4.83 11.74 0.18
C GLU A 87 5.30 11.13 -1.15
N GLU A 88 6.62 10.89 -1.25
CA GLU A 88 7.23 10.24 -2.42
C GLU A 88 6.64 8.84 -2.63
N GLY A 89 6.41 8.11 -1.54
CA GLY A 89 5.83 6.77 -1.58
C GLY A 89 4.45 6.73 -2.24
N ILE A 90 3.61 7.70 -1.89
CA ILE A 90 2.28 7.83 -2.48
C ILE A 90 2.39 8.17 -3.97
N GLU A 91 3.18 9.17 -4.34
CA GLU A 91 3.36 9.57 -5.73
C GLU A 91 3.89 8.45 -6.61
N ASN A 92 4.94 7.78 -6.14
CA ASN A 92 5.59 6.71 -6.88
C ASN A 92 4.67 5.48 -6.98
N SER A 93 3.84 5.22 -5.98
CA SER A 93 2.81 4.18 -6.05
C SER A 93 1.74 4.49 -7.10
N LEU A 94 1.28 5.75 -7.18
CA LEU A 94 0.32 6.16 -8.21
C LEU A 94 0.92 6.07 -9.62
N LYS A 95 2.17 6.51 -9.79
CA LYS A 95 2.92 6.36 -11.05
C LYS A 95 3.09 4.89 -11.43
N LEU A 96 3.38 4.03 -10.46
CA LEU A 96 3.52 2.58 -10.67
C LEU A 96 2.20 1.96 -11.14
N LEU A 97 1.08 2.33 -10.52
CA LEU A 97 -0.26 1.89 -10.95
C LEU A 97 -0.57 2.35 -12.37
N ALA A 98 -0.35 3.63 -12.68
CA ALA A 98 -0.58 4.18 -14.01
C ALA A 98 0.31 3.50 -15.07
N GLY A 99 1.60 3.27 -14.77
CA GLY A 99 2.54 2.60 -15.66
C GLY A 99 2.17 1.14 -15.96
N ASN A 100 1.42 0.48 -15.07
CA ASN A 100 0.89 -0.86 -15.28
C ASN A 100 -0.53 -0.87 -15.89
N GLY A 101 -1.07 0.31 -16.28
CA GLY A 101 -2.43 0.42 -16.79
C GLY A 101 -3.52 0.09 -15.76
N LEU A 102 -3.18 0.13 -14.47
CA LEU A 102 -4.09 -0.21 -13.39
C LEU A 102 -4.91 1.02 -12.99
N ALA A 103 -6.15 1.07 -13.46
CA ALA A 103 -7.12 2.04 -12.99
C ALA A 103 -7.53 1.74 -11.53
N TYR A 104 -7.66 2.79 -10.73
CA TYR A 104 -8.09 2.68 -9.33
C TYR A 104 -9.34 3.53 -9.10
N GLY A 105 -10.41 2.91 -8.61
CA GLY A 105 -11.69 3.59 -8.31
C GLY A 105 -11.80 4.06 -6.86
N GLU A 106 -10.98 3.49 -5.97
CA GLU A 106 -10.80 3.87 -4.57
C GLU A 106 -9.41 3.44 -4.07
N ILE A 107 -8.85 4.19 -3.13
CA ILE A 107 -7.56 3.90 -2.50
C ILE A 107 -7.75 3.74 -0.99
N HIS A 108 -7.28 2.62 -0.45
CA HIS A 108 -7.27 2.31 0.96
C HIS A 108 -5.85 2.38 1.49
N VAL A 109 -5.54 3.39 2.28
CA VAL A 109 -4.20 3.61 2.85
C VAL A 109 -4.08 2.95 4.21
N VAL A 110 -3.12 2.05 4.37
CA VAL A 110 -2.78 1.38 5.63
C VAL A 110 -1.44 1.93 6.13
N ALA A 111 -1.46 2.72 7.20
CA ALA A 111 -0.25 3.37 7.71
C ALA A 111 -0.36 3.75 9.21
N GLN A 112 0.72 4.33 9.74
CA GLN A 112 0.71 5.00 11.06
C GLN A 112 0.11 6.39 11.00
N SER A 113 -0.34 6.91 12.14
CA SER A 113 -1.09 8.17 12.25
C SER A 113 -0.47 9.36 11.51
N HIS A 114 0.84 9.59 11.64
CA HIS A 114 1.48 10.71 10.95
C HIS A 114 1.58 10.50 9.42
N HIS A 115 1.79 9.27 8.97
CA HIS A 115 1.76 8.93 7.53
C HIS A 115 0.33 9.03 6.97
N LEU A 116 -0.71 8.73 7.75
CA LEU A 116 -2.09 8.92 7.29
C LEU A 116 -2.44 10.40 7.09
N ARG A 117 -1.93 11.28 7.95
CA ARG A 117 -2.07 12.74 7.77
C ARG A 117 -1.41 13.20 6.47
N VAL A 118 -0.16 12.77 6.24
CA VAL A 118 0.59 13.03 5.00
C VAL A 118 -0.18 12.48 3.79
N ALA A 119 -0.65 11.24 3.86
CA ALA A 119 -1.38 10.60 2.78
C ALA A 119 -2.66 11.33 2.42
N ARG A 120 -3.41 11.79 3.43
CA ARG A 120 -4.63 12.55 3.21
C ARG A 120 -4.38 13.86 2.49
N GLN A 121 -3.35 14.58 2.90
CA GLN A 121 -2.98 15.83 2.26
C GLN A 121 -2.50 15.56 0.82
N ARG A 122 -1.56 14.65 0.64
CA ARG A 122 -0.93 14.41 -0.66
C ARG A 122 -1.88 13.85 -1.70
N LEU A 123 -2.76 12.90 -1.35
CA LEU A 123 -3.76 12.37 -2.28
C LEU A 123 -4.74 13.47 -2.73
N LYS A 124 -5.15 14.36 -1.83
CA LYS A 124 -6.03 15.48 -2.16
C LYS A 124 -5.36 16.48 -3.11
N GLU A 125 -4.06 16.72 -2.95
CA GLU A 125 -3.27 17.60 -3.82
C GLU A 125 -3.04 16.99 -5.21
N LEU A 126 -2.77 15.68 -5.28
CA LEU A 126 -2.48 14.99 -6.54
C LEU A 126 -3.74 14.76 -7.37
N ASP A 127 -4.82 14.31 -6.74
CA ASP A 127 -6.09 14.08 -7.42
C ASP A 127 -7.25 14.14 -6.40
N PRO A 128 -7.98 15.26 -6.34
CA PRO A 128 -9.08 15.45 -5.40
C PRO A 128 -10.31 14.58 -5.70
N SER A 129 -10.36 13.91 -6.86
CA SER A 129 -11.44 13.00 -7.22
C SER A 129 -11.27 11.59 -6.63
N ILE A 130 -10.07 11.26 -6.14
CA ILE A 130 -9.78 9.97 -5.52
C ILE A 130 -10.62 9.81 -4.24
N ARG A 131 -11.40 8.72 -4.20
CA ARG A 131 -12.02 8.25 -2.96
C ARG A 131 -10.99 7.50 -2.13
N ALA A 132 -10.52 8.15 -1.07
CA ALA A 132 -9.48 7.61 -0.20
C ALA A 132 -10.02 7.24 1.19
N HIS A 133 -9.68 6.03 1.66
CA HIS A 133 -10.01 5.49 2.97
C HIS A 133 -8.73 5.28 3.78
N TYR A 134 -8.75 5.58 5.08
CA TYR A 134 -7.54 5.62 5.91
C TYR A 134 -7.66 4.66 7.09
N TYR A 135 -6.74 3.70 7.17
CA TYR A 135 -6.73 2.66 8.18
C TYR A 135 -5.46 2.77 9.02
N LEU A 136 -5.65 3.01 10.31
CA LEU A 136 -4.57 2.96 11.28
C LEU A 136 -4.21 1.50 11.53
N ALA A 137 -2.98 1.11 11.20
CA ALA A 137 -2.46 -0.16 11.66
C ALA A 137 -2.05 0.00 13.13
N SER A 138 -2.78 -0.67 14.03
CA SER A 138 -2.57 -0.65 15.48
C SER A 138 -1.10 -0.92 15.84
N SER A 139 -0.57 -0.07 16.73
CA SER A 139 0.81 -0.05 17.23
C SER A 139 1.32 -1.39 17.73
#